data_AF-A0A1V5WCE8-F1
#
_entry.id   AF-A0A1V5WCE8-F1
#
_cell.length_a   1.000
_cell.length_b   1.000
_cell.length_c   1.000
_cell.angle_alpha   90.00
_cell.angle_beta   90.00
_cell.angle_gamma   90.00
#
_symmetry.space_group_name_H-M   'P 1'
#
loop_
_entity.id
_entity.type
_entity.pdbx_description
1 polymer ?
#
loop_
_entity_poly.entity_id
_entity_poly.type
_entity_poly.pdbx_seq_one_letter_code
_entity_poly.pdbx_strand_id
1 'polypeptide(L)'
;MALVRELVESNGDLLEELLLSLQDALEGNEWPPKRLRLAAVAACAEVLPDALNAALQREELEALLVKGTRDADSHSSRRFAITALSHLREATPAVVEVLLKASQDVPPVQADAVKAAARFRHLSKTFSYEDSLTPLAEALTGPSGARAYVAAQLLAALGSSPAALEVPGLRERIAAILADALRQPNAEREVYLDKELEWGYAWGYAVEIEPQGPLSQALFAALVKIWGLPE
;
A
#
# COMPACT_ATOMS: atom_id res chain seq x y z
N MET A 1 13.02 16.90 -3.23
CA MET A 1 13.56 15.64 -3.80
C MET A 1 15.02 15.76 -4.23
N ALA A 2 15.43 16.76 -5.03
CA ALA A 2 16.84 16.97 -5.39
C ALA A 2 17.78 17.10 -4.16
N LEU A 3 17.35 17.82 -3.12
CA LEU A 3 18.14 17.99 -1.90
C LEU A 3 18.36 16.68 -1.10
N VAL A 4 17.35 15.80 -1.03
CA VAL A 4 17.47 14.49 -0.34
C VAL A 4 18.45 13.61 -1.10
N ARG A 5 18.36 13.61 -2.43
CA ARG A 5 19.32 12.93 -3.30
C ARG A 5 20.75 13.40 -3.01
N GLU A 6 20.97 14.70 -3.13
CA GLU A 6 22.27 15.33 -3.00
C GLU A 6 22.88 15.10 -1.62
N LEU A 7 22.06 15.17 -0.57
CA LEU A 7 22.51 14.94 0.81
C LEU A 7 22.96 13.49 1.04
N VAL A 8 22.21 12.50 0.54
CA VAL A 8 22.55 11.08 0.70
C VAL A 8 23.71 10.69 -0.22
N GLU A 9 23.74 11.16 -1.46
CA GLU A 9 24.86 10.89 -2.38
C GLU A 9 26.18 11.53 -1.91
N SER A 10 26.11 12.68 -1.22
CA SER A 10 27.29 13.33 -0.63
C SER A 10 27.75 12.71 0.69
N ASN A 11 26.92 11.89 1.34
CA ASN A 11 27.21 11.23 2.62
C ASN A 11 26.84 9.75 2.52
N GLY A 12 27.79 8.93 2.04
CA GLY A 12 27.55 7.51 1.73
C GLY A 12 26.93 6.67 2.86
N ASP A 13 27.21 7.03 4.12
CA ASP A 13 26.75 6.28 5.29
C ASP A 13 25.42 6.82 5.87
N LEU A 14 24.92 7.96 5.37
CA LEU A 14 23.75 8.65 5.95
C LEU A 14 22.48 7.79 5.93
N LEU A 15 22.30 6.99 4.89
CA LEU A 15 21.14 6.11 4.78
C LEU A 15 21.21 4.97 5.81
N GLU A 16 22.39 4.41 6.04
CA GLU A 16 22.61 3.37 7.04
C GLU A 16 22.39 3.92 8.45
N GLU A 17 22.97 5.10 8.76
CA GLU A 17 22.73 5.80 10.02
C GLU A 17 21.24 6.10 10.25
N LEU A 18 20.52 6.51 9.21
CA LEU A 18 19.09 6.76 9.28
C LEU A 18 18.29 5.48 9.58
N LEU A 19 18.68 4.34 9.00
CA LEU A 19 18.03 3.06 9.22
C LEU A 19 18.30 2.53 10.64
N LEU A 20 19.52 2.64 11.14
CA LEU A 20 19.87 2.33 12.53
C LEU A 20 19.08 3.21 13.49
N SER A 21 19.01 4.52 13.21
CA SER A 21 18.21 5.45 14.01
C SER A 21 16.71 5.11 13.99
N LEU A 22 16.20 4.61 12.85
CA LEU A 22 14.82 4.14 12.74
C LEU A 22 14.58 2.90 13.60
N GLN A 23 15.52 1.95 13.62
CA GLN A 23 15.45 0.76 14.46
C GLN A 23 15.30 1.15 15.94
N ASP A 24 16.19 1.99 16.45
CA ASP A 24 16.15 2.47 17.84
C ASP A 24 14.80 3.16 18.16
N ALA A 25 14.31 3.99 17.24
CA ALA A 25 13.05 4.73 17.44
C ALA A 25 11.83 3.81 17.48
N LEU A 26 11.82 2.74 16.67
CA LEU A 26 10.74 1.75 16.68
C LEU A 26 10.82 0.81 17.91
N GLU A 27 11.96 0.72 18.59
CA GLU A 27 12.10 0.00 19.86
C GLU A 27 11.65 0.86 21.05
N GLY A 28 11.99 2.14 21.07
CA GLY A 28 11.61 3.06 22.16
C GLY A 28 10.14 3.47 22.19
N ASN A 29 9.37 3.18 21.14
CA ASN A 29 7.96 3.59 20.94
C ASN A 29 7.70 5.11 21.13
N GLU A 30 8.72 5.95 20.97
CA GLU A 30 8.59 7.38 21.18
C GLU A 30 8.00 8.08 19.95
N TRP A 31 6.90 8.80 20.18
CA TRP A 31 6.38 9.81 19.27
C TRP A 31 6.84 11.20 19.75
N PRO A 32 7.23 12.15 18.86
CA PRO A 32 7.31 12.11 17.39
C PRO A 32 8.49 11.40 16.69
N PRO A 33 9.60 10.99 17.33
CA PRO A 33 10.80 10.59 16.59
C PRO A 33 10.62 9.43 15.60
N LYS A 34 9.76 8.43 15.90
CA LYS A 34 9.45 7.34 14.96
C LYS A 34 8.88 7.83 13.63
N ARG A 35 7.96 8.80 13.68
CA ARG A 35 7.28 9.37 12.50
C ARG A 35 8.26 10.09 11.58
N LEU A 36 9.17 10.88 12.16
CA LEU A 36 10.14 11.68 11.41
C LEU A 36 11.14 10.80 10.66
N ARG A 37 11.61 9.73 11.30
CA ARG A 37 12.56 8.78 10.69
C ARG A 37 11.90 7.98 9.58
N LEU A 38 10.67 7.50 9.78
CA LEU A 38 9.91 6.86 8.70
C LEU A 38 9.68 7.80 7.52
N ALA A 39 9.36 9.09 7.77
CA ALA A 39 9.21 10.07 6.71
C ALA A 39 10.52 10.28 5.92
N ALA A 40 11.65 10.35 6.60
CA ALA A 40 12.96 10.47 5.97
C ALA A 40 13.32 9.22 5.15
N VAL A 41 13.10 8.02 5.69
CA VAL A 41 13.34 6.76 4.97
C VAL A 41 12.43 6.65 3.75
N ALA A 42 11.15 7.02 3.85
CA ALA A 42 10.24 7.06 2.71
C ALA A 42 10.72 8.03 1.62
N ALA A 43 11.18 9.22 2.00
CA ALA A 43 11.74 10.18 1.04
C ALA A 43 13.02 9.66 0.37
N CYS A 44 13.90 8.98 1.12
CA CYS A 44 15.07 8.31 0.56
C CYS A 44 14.68 7.19 -0.39
N ALA A 45 13.69 6.37 -0.03
CA ALA A 45 13.19 5.26 -0.84
C ALA A 45 12.66 5.71 -2.21
N GLU A 46 11.93 6.84 -2.25
CA GLU A 46 11.40 7.41 -3.48
C GLU A 46 12.48 7.92 -4.44
N VAL A 47 13.57 8.47 -3.89
CA VAL A 47 14.64 9.09 -4.68
C VAL A 47 15.74 8.09 -5.02
N LEU A 48 16.09 7.22 -4.08
CA LEU A 48 17.25 6.32 -4.12
C LEU A 48 16.83 4.88 -3.81
N PRO A 49 15.92 4.27 -4.59
CA PRO A 49 15.44 2.91 -4.31
C PRO A 49 16.57 1.88 -4.35
N ASP A 50 17.54 2.02 -5.26
CA ASP A 50 18.67 1.09 -5.33
C ASP A 50 19.60 1.19 -4.11
N ALA A 51 19.82 2.38 -3.57
CA ALA A 51 20.59 2.56 -2.34
C ALA A 51 19.86 1.94 -1.14
N LEU A 52 18.54 2.14 -1.04
CA LEU A 52 17.72 1.51 0.00
C LEU A 52 17.83 -0.01 -0.04
N ASN A 53 17.70 -0.61 -1.23
CA ASN A 53 17.78 -2.06 -1.39
C ASN A 53 19.21 -2.62 -1.17
N ALA A 54 20.23 -1.76 -1.03
CA ALA A 54 21.62 -2.14 -0.75
C ALA A 54 22.07 -1.83 0.70
N ALA A 55 21.35 -0.96 1.43
CA ALA A 55 21.79 -0.40 2.71
C ALA A 55 21.73 -1.39 3.89
N LEU A 56 20.88 -2.41 3.83
CA LEU A 56 20.75 -3.44 4.86
C LEU A 56 20.54 -4.80 4.20
N GLN A 57 20.70 -5.87 4.97
CA GLN A 57 20.19 -7.17 4.53
C GLN A 57 18.68 -7.04 4.30
N ARG A 58 18.22 -7.58 3.16
CA ARG A 58 16.84 -7.42 2.70
C ARG A 58 15.80 -7.80 3.76
N GLU A 59 16.03 -8.90 4.46
CA GLU A 59 15.12 -9.40 5.49
C GLU A 59 15.03 -8.46 6.70
N GLU A 60 16.16 -7.87 7.11
CA GLU A 60 16.22 -6.92 8.22
C GLU A 60 15.49 -5.62 7.88
N LEU A 61 15.76 -5.08 6.68
CA LEU A 61 15.08 -3.90 6.17
C LEU A 61 13.57 -4.11 6.06
N GLU A 62 13.14 -5.23 5.49
CA GLU A 62 11.72 -5.55 5.35
C GLU A 62 11.05 -5.67 6.72
N ALA A 63 11.64 -6.41 7.66
CA ALA A 63 11.11 -6.56 9.01
C ALA A 63 10.98 -5.21 9.73
N LEU A 64 12.00 -4.34 9.59
CA LEU A 64 11.99 -2.99 10.14
C LEU A 64 10.83 -2.15 9.59
N LEU A 65 10.63 -2.17 8.27
CA LEU A 65 9.57 -1.40 7.63
C LEU A 65 8.19 -1.98 7.94
N VAL A 66 8.00 -3.30 7.94
CA VAL A 66 6.76 -3.97 8.36
C VAL A 66 6.40 -3.63 9.81
N LYS A 67 7.38 -3.47 10.70
CA LYS A 67 7.11 -2.99 12.07
C LYS A 67 6.52 -1.58 12.05
N GLY A 68 7.04 -0.68 11.21
CA GLY A 68 6.53 0.69 11.06
C GLY A 68 5.08 0.77 10.58
N THR A 69 4.61 -0.21 9.80
CA THR A 69 3.22 -0.24 9.29
C THR A 69 2.20 -0.59 10.37
N ARG A 70 2.65 -1.02 11.55
CA ARG A 70 1.82 -1.43 12.69
C ARG A 70 1.74 -0.38 13.78
N ASP A 71 2.28 0.83 13.55
CA ASP A 71 2.24 1.93 14.51
C ASP A 71 0.79 2.37 14.77
N ALA A 72 0.23 1.99 15.92
CA ALA A 72 -1.15 2.29 16.29
C ALA A 72 -1.38 3.80 16.47
N ASP A 73 -0.37 4.54 16.91
CA ASP A 73 -0.49 5.94 17.33
C ASP A 73 -0.46 6.92 16.16
N SER A 74 -0.06 6.48 14.97
CA SER A 74 0.11 7.38 13.83
C SER A 74 -0.16 6.74 12.48
N HIS A 75 -1.29 7.09 11.86
CA HIS A 75 -1.56 6.77 10.46
C HIS A 75 -0.48 7.34 9.53
N SER A 76 0.15 8.47 9.88
CA SER A 76 1.28 9.02 9.11
C SER A 76 2.51 8.09 9.13
N SER A 77 2.89 7.55 10.29
CA SER A 77 3.96 6.54 10.38
C SER A 77 3.66 5.34 9.48
N ARG A 78 2.42 4.81 9.55
CA ARG A 78 2.00 3.67 8.73
C ARG A 78 2.12 3.97 7.23
N ARG A 79 1.67 5.15 6.78
CA ARG A 79 1.79 5.61 5.39
C ARG A 79 3.24 5.69 4.91
N PHE A 80 4.13 6.28 5.71
CA PHE A 80 5.55 6.38 5.35
C PHE A 80 6.20 5.00 5.26
N ALA A 81 5.89 4.09 6.18
CA ALA A 81 6.38 2.72 6.12
C ALA A 81 5.88 1.97 4.86
N ILE A 82 4.59 2.08 4.51
CA ILE A 82 4.02 1.52 3.28
C ILE A 82 4.70 2.10 2.04
N THR A 83 4.96 3.41 2.04
CA THR A 83 5.66 4.08 0.95
C THR A 83 7.06 3.50 0.78
N ALA A 84 7.85 3.40 1.85
CA ALA A 84 9.18 2.80 1.82
C ALA A 84 9.15 1.34 1.34
N LEU A 85 8.20 0.53 1.83
CA LEU A 85 8.00 -0.86 1.38
C LEU A 85 7.74 -0.94 -0.12
N SER A 86 7.00 0.00 -0.69
CA SER A 86 6.68 0.01 -2.13
C SER A 86 7.87 0.23 -3.06
N HIS A 87 9.02 0.63 -2.51
CA HIS A 87 10.29 0.79 -3.21
C HIS A 87 11.25 -0.39 -3.02
N LEU A 88 10.85 -1.41 -2.27
CA LEU A 88 11.54 -2.70 -2.29
C LEU A 88 11.33 -3.36 -3.67
N ARG A 89 12.34 -4.10 -4.13
CA ARG A 89 12.30 -4.74 -5.46
C ARG A 89 11.19 -5.77 -5.62
N GLU A 90 10.84 -6.46 -4.54
CA GLU A 90 9.96 -7.62 -4.55
C GLU A 90 8.98 -7.54 -3.38
N ALA A 91 7.70 -7.86 -3.63
CA ALA A 91 6.72 -8.04 -2.57
C ALA A 91 6.76 -9.48 -2.05
N THR A 92 7.13 -9.63 -0.79
CA THR A 92 7.04 -10.89 -0.04
C THR A 92 5.63 -11.11 0.50
N PRO A 93 5.31 -12.32 1.00
CA PRO A 93 4.04 -12.55 1.69
C PRO A 93 3.79 -11.56 2.84
N ALA A 94 4.83 -11.17 3.59
CA ALA A 94 4.69 -10.19 4.67
C ALA A 94 4.32 -8.79 4.16
N VAL A 95 4.92 -8.36 3.04
CA VAL A 95 4.57 -7.10 2.39
C VAL A 95 3.14 -7.13 1.86
N VAL A 96 2.73 -8.23 1.24
CA VAL A 96 1.35 -8.38 0.77
C VAL A 96 0.36 -8.34 1.94
N GLU A 97 0.63 -9.04 3.04
CA GLU A 97 -0.20 -8.99 4.25
C GLU A 97 -0.32 -7.54 4.80
N VAL A 98 0.77 -6.76 4.76
CA VAL A 98 0.72 -5.33 5.11
C VAL A 98 -0.25 -4.58 4.21
N LEU A 99 -0.18 -4.76 2.90
CA LEU A 99 -1.09 -4.06 1.97
C LEU A 99 -2.56 -4.45 2.21
N LEU A 100 -2.82 -5.72 2.50
CA LEU A 100 -4.15 -6.22 2.86
C LEU A 100 -4.69 -5.60 4.16
N LYS A 101 -3.83 -5.44 5.17
CA LYS A 101 -4.21 -4.77 6.42
C LYS A 101 -4.42 -3.28 6.20
N ALA A 102 -3.53 -2.64 5.44
CA ALA A 102 -3.60 -1.22 5.13
C ALA A 102 -4.83 -0.85 4.29
N SER A 103 -5.34 -1.77 3.46
CA SER A 103 -6.60 -1.58 2.72
C SER A 103 -7.84 -1.57 3.61
N GLN A 104 -7.70 -1.89 4.90
CA GLN A 104 -8.78 -1.85 5.91
C GLN A 104 -8.57 -0.74 6.94
N ASP A 105 -7.55 0.10 6.76
CA ASP A 105 -7.17 1.19 7.66
C ASP A 105 -7.95 2.49 7.33
N VAL A 106 -7.51 3.65 7.79
CA VAL A 106 -8.09 4.96 7.46
C VAL A 106 -7.82 5.36 6.00
N PRO A 107 -8.66 6.21 5.37
CA PRO A 107 -8.59 6.49 3.93
C PRO A 107 -7.21 6.88 3.39
N PRO A 108 -6.40 7.73 4.08
CA PRO A 108 -5.05 8.04 3.60
C PRO A 108 -4.10 6.84 3.54
N VAL A 109 -4.24 5.88 4.47
CA VAL A 109 -3.44 4.65 4.50
C VAL A 109 -3.89 3.68 3.40
N GLN A 110 -5.20 3.56 3.19
CA GLN A 110 -5.78 2.75 2.10
C GLN A 110 -5.27 3.22 0.74
N ALA A 111 -5.29 4.53 0.49
CA ALA A 111 -4.81 5.11 -0.77
C ALA A 111 -3.33 4.82 -1.03
N ASP A 112 -2.49 4.91 -0.01
CA ASP A 112 -1.05 4.61 -0.15
C ASP A 112 -0.80 3.10 -0.32
N ALA A 113 -1.64 2.22 0.26
CA ALA A 113 -1.58 0.77 0.01
C ALA A 113 -1.90 0.42 -1.46
N VAL A 114 -2.95 1.02 -2.03
CA VAL A 114 -3.31 0.84 -3.44
C VAL A 114 -2.20 1.32 -4.36
N LYS A 115 -1.60 2.49 -4.08
CA LYS A 115 -0.45 3.00 -4.84
C LYS A 115 0.76 2.07 -4.72
N ALA A 116 1.03 1.56 -3.52
CA ALA A 116 2.14 0.64 -3.27
C ALA A 116 2.00 -0.66 -4.07
N ALA A 117 0.80 -1.26 -4.08
CA ALA A 117 0.55 -2.50 -4.83
C ALA A 117 0.81 -2.37 -6.34
N ALA A 118 0.61 -1.18 -6.92
CA ALA A 118 0.88 -0.94 -8.34
C ALA A 118 2.37 -0.83 -8.68
N ARG A 119 3.27 -0.64 -7.70
CA ARG A 119 4.70 -0.34 -7.93
C ARG A 119 5.59 -1.57 -8.00
N PHE A 120 5.21 -2.67 -7.36
CA PHE A 120 6.07 -3.83 -7.26
C PHE A 120 6.42 -4.41 -8.63
N ARG A 121 7.70 -4.73 -8.81
CA ARG A 121 8.22 -5.33 -10.04
C ARG A 121 8.24 -6.84 -10.01
N HIS A 122 8.46 -7.39 -8.82
CA HIS A 122 8.54 -8.82 -8.60
C HIS A 122 7.62 -9.24 -7.46
N LEU A 123 7.05 -10.44 -7.56
CA LEU A 123 6.46 -11.14 -6.43
C LEU A 123 7.43 -12.21 -5.96
N SER A 124 7.44 -12.47 -4.66
CA SER A 124 8.26 -13.55 -4.14
C SER A 124 7.85 -14.91 -4.70
N LYS A 125 8.83 -15.81 -4.82
CA LYS A 125 8.57 -17.20 -5.23
C LYS A 125 7.65 -17.94 -4.25
N THR A 126 7.58 -17.45 -3.01
CA THR A 126 6.69 -17.94 -1.96
C THR A 126 5.32 -17.27 -1.97
N PHE A 127 5.02 -16.41 -2.95
CA PHE A 127 3.71 -15.80 -3.10
C PHE A 127 2.63 -16.88 -3.23
N SER A 128 1.67 -16.85 -2.31
CA SER A 128 0.55 -17.78 -2.24
C SER A 128 -0.73 -17.06 -2.62
N TYR A 129 -1.44 -17.60 -3.61
CA TYR A 129 -2.75 -17.10 -4.00
C TYR A 129 -3.77 -17.21 -2.87
N GLU A 130 -3.72 -18.32 -2.12
CA GLU A 130 -4.68 -18.58 -1.06
C GLU A 130 -4.53 -17.56 0.07
N ASP A 131 -3.30 -17.26 0.46
CA ASP A 131 -3.03 -16.32 1.54
C ASP A 131 -3.20 -14.85 1.12
N SER A 132 -2.92 -14.55 -0.16
CA SER A 132 -2.85 -13.17 -0.65
C SER A 132 -4.14 -12.66 -1.30
N LEU A 133 -4.85 -13.51 -2.05
CA LEU A 133 -6.02 -13.10 -2.84
C LEU A 133 -7.35 -13.47 -2.19
N THR A 134 -7.43 -14.58 -1.45
CA THR A 134 -8.67 -15.01 -0.79
C THR A 134 -9.24 -13.94 0.14
N PRO A 135 -8.45 -13.29 1.01
CA PRO A 135 -9.00 -12.26 1.89
C PRO A 135 -9.57 -11.06 1.12
N LEU A 136 -9.00 -10.72 -0.04
CA LEU A 136 -9.53 -9.67 -0.90
C LEU A 136 -10.81 -10.11 -1.61
N ALA A 137 -10.85 -11.34 -2.12
CA ALA A 137 -12.05 -11.90 -2.74
C ALA A 137 -13.23 -11.92 -1.76
N GLU A 138 -13.00 -12.32 -0.51
CA GLU A 138 -14.00 -12.29 0.55
C GLU A 138 -14.46 -10.85 0.87
N ALA A 139 -13.53 -9.88 0.87
CA ALA A 139 -13.86 -8.48 1.11
C ALA A 139 -14.77 -7.90 0.00
N LEU A 140 -14.64 -8.34 -1.25
CA LEU A 140 -15.50 -7.89 -2.36
C LEU A 140 -16.99 -8.21 -2.13
N THR A 141 -17.27 -9.40 -1.58
CA THR A 141 -18.64 -9.87 -1.36
C THR A 141 -19.15 -9.66 0.07
N GLY A 142 -18.26 -9.26 0.98
CA GLY A 142 -18.58 -8.97 2.38
C GLY A 142 -19.53 -7.79 2.58
N PRO A 143 -20.02 -7.56 3.81
CA PRO A 143 -21.10 -6.60 4.09
C PRO A 143 -20.71 -5.12 3.91
N SER A 144 -19.42 -4.77 4.02
CA SER A 144 -18.95 -3.38 3.92
C SER A 144 -18.66 -2.99 2.47
N GLY A 145 -19.45 -2.04 1.94
CA GLY A 145 -19.24 -1.47 0.60
C GLY A 145 -17.89 -0.76 0.46
N ALA A 146 -17.48 0.01 1.48
CA ALA A 146 -16.18 0.68 1.52
C ALA A 146 -15.02 -0.33 1.44
N ARG A 147 -15.06 -1.42 2.23
CA ARG A 147 -14.02 -2.45 2.17
C ARG A 147 -13.96 -3.14 0.82
N ALA A 148 -15.11 -3.45 0.22
CA ALA A 148 -15.16 -4.04 -1.11
C ALA A 148 -14.60 -3.11 -2.19
N TYR A 149 -14.90 -1.81 -2.09
CA TYR A 149 -14.37 -0.81 -3.01
C TYR A 149 -12.85 -0.73 -2.94
N VAL A 150 -12.27 -0.68 -1.74
CA VAL A 150 -10.81 -0.63 -1.58
C VAL A 150 -10.17 -1.96 -2.00
N ALA A 151 -10.80 -3.10 -1.70
CA ALA A 151 -10.32 -4.42 -2.16
C ALA A 151 -10.31 -4.52 -3.69
N ALA A 152 -11.34 -4.00 -4.37
CA ALA A 152 -11.36 -3.92 -5.84
C ALA A 152 -10.21 -3.06 -6.38
N GLN A 153 -9.97 -1.90 -5.78
CA GLN A 153 -8.85 -1.03 -6.15
C GLN A 153 -7.48 -1.69 -5.92
N LEU A 154 -7.29 -2.39 -4.80
CA LEU A 154 -6.04 -3.07 -4.49
C LEU A 154 -5.78 -4.23 -5.45
N LEU A 155 -6.80 -5.04 -5.76
CA LEU A 155 -6.75 -6.10 -6.77
C LEU A 155 -6.43 -5.52 -8.15
N ALA A 156 -7.06 -4.42 -8.53
CA ALA A 156 -6.77 -3.74 -9.80
C ALA A 156 -5.32 -3.25 -9.87
N ALA A 157 -4.85 -2.61 -8.80
CA ALA A 157 -3.47 -2.13 -8.70
C ALA A 157 -2.47 -3.28 -8.82
N LEU A 158 -2.66 -4.36 -8.06
CA LEU A 158 -1.82 -5.56 -8.14
C LEU A 158 -1.88 -6.19 -9.53
N GLY A 159 -3.07 -6.42 -10.09
CA GLY A 159 -3.25 -7.05 -11.39
C GLY A 159 -2.73 -6.24 -12.58
N SER A 160 -2.60 -4.92 -12.41
CA SER A 160 -1.97 -4.01 -13.38
C SER A 160 -0.47 -3.78 -13.16
N SER A 161 0.09 -4.29 -12.05
CA SER A 161 1.49 -4.08 -11.70
C SER A 161 2.42 -4.90 -12.62
N PRO A 162 3.69 -4.47 -12.79
CA PRO A 162 4.68 -5.29 -13.49
C PRO A 162 4.87 -6.66 -12.84
N ALA A 163 4.77 -6.74 -11.51
CA ALA A 163 4.80 -8.00 -10.74
C ALA A 163 3.77 -9.03 -11.21
N ALA A 164 2.57 -8.60 -11.58
CA ALA A 164 1.53 -9.53 -12.05
C ALA A 164 1.79 -10.09 -13.45
N LEU A 165 2.59 -9.40 -14.27
CA LEU A 165 2.98 -9.88 -15.60
C LEU A 165 4.03 -10.99 -15.54
N GLU A 166 4.84 -11.01 -14.48
CA GLU A 166 5.89 -12.01 -14.29
C GLU A 166 5.36 -13.36 -13.80
N VAL A 167 4.19 -13.36 -13.15
CA VAL A 167 3.55 -14.58 -12.61
C VAL A 167 2.49 -15.08 -13.59
N PRO A 168 2.72 -16.21 -14.29
CA PRO A 168 1.76 -16.72 -15.27
C PRO A 168 0.39 -16.98 -14.65
N GLY A 169 -0.66 -16.42 -15.26
CA GLY A 169 -2.05 -16.64 -14.86
C GLY A 169 -2.54 -15.77 -13.68
N LEU A 170 -1.66 -14.99 -13.03
CA LEU A 170 -2.08 -14.17 -11.87
C LEU A 170 -3.06 -13.08 -12.29
N ARG A 171 -2.80 -12.42 -13.42
CA ARG A 171 -3.66 -11.37 -13.97
C ARG A 171 -5.06 -11.89 -14.30
N GLU A 172 -5.14 -13.03 -14.98
CA GLU A 172 -6.40 -13.72 -15.31
C GLU A 172 -7.15 -14.13 -14.05
N ARG A 173 -6.43 -14.60 -13.03
CA ARG A 173 -7.03 -15.00 -11.76
C ARG A 173 -7.60 -13.83 -10.97
N ILE A 174 -6.89 -12.70 -10.90
CA ILE A 174 -7.41 -11.46 -10.32
C ILE A 174 -8.65 -10.99 -11.10
N ALA A 175 -8.59 -11.00 -12.44
CA ALA A 175 -9.72 -10.63 -13.27
C ALA A 175 -10.93 -11.55 -13.05
N ALA A 176 -10.71 -12.86 -12.88
CA ALA A 176 -11.78 -13.80 -12.56
C ALA A 176 -12.44 -13.49 -11.21
N ILE A 177 -11.66 -13.20 -10.16
CA ILE A 177 -12.17 -12.79 -8.85
C ILE A 177 -13.06 -11.54 -8.96
N LEU A 178 -12.60 -10.52 -9.68
CA LEU A 178 -13.37 -9.28 -9.88
C LEU A 178 -14.64 -9.52 -10.70
N ALA A 179 -14.56 -10.34 -11.76
CA ALA A 179 -15.70 -10.69 -12.59
C ALA A 179 -16.75 -11.52 -11.81
N ASP A 180 -16.31 -12.42 -10.94
CA ASP A 180 -17.20 -13.20 -10.09
C ASP A 180 -17.92 -12.32 -9.07
N ALA A 181 -17.21 -11.36 -8.47
CA ALA A 181 -17.81 -10.36 -7.59
C ALA A 181 -18.82 -9.46 -8.31
N LEU A 182 -18.54 -9.07 -9.56
CA LEU A 182 -19.43 -8.24 -10.38
C LEU A 182 -20.78 -8.91 -10.67
N ARG A 183 -20.82 -10.25 -10.70
CA ARG A 183 -22.06 -11.02 -10.92
C ARG A 183 -22.88 -11.22 -9.64
N GLN A 184 -22.35 -10.84 -8.47
CA GLN A 184 -23.07 -10.99 -7.21
C GLN A 184 -24.12 -9.88 -7.03
N PRO A 185 -25.27 -10.16 -6.38
CA PRO A 185 -26.26 -9.13 -6.07
C PRO A 185 -25.70 -7.92 -5.32
N ASN A 186 -24.66 -8.15 -4.49
CA ASN A 186 -24.00 -7.11 -3.71
C ASN A 186 -23.19 -6.12 -4.57
N ALA A 187 -23.00 -6.37 -5.86
CA ALA A 187 -22.32 -5.44 -6.77
C ALA A 187 -23.12 -4.16 -7.00
N GLU A 188 -24.46 -4.20 -6.91
CA GLU A 188 -25.32 -3.03 -7.15
C GLU A 188 -25.48 -2.11 -5.94
N ARG A 189 -24.78 -2.39 -4.83
CA ARG A 189 -24.85 -1.53 -3.65
C ARG A 189 -24.13 -0.21 -3.89
N GLU A 190 -24.72 0.87 -3.39
CA GLU A 190 -24.08 2.18 -3.36
C GLU A 190 -22.91 2.17 -2.36
N VAL A 191 -21.76 2.70 -2.78
CA VAL A 191 -20.58 2.85 -1.94
C VAL A 191 -20.45 4.30 -1.50
N TYR A 192 -20.18 4.48 -0.20
CA TYR A 192 -19.88 5.76 0.41
C TYR A 192 -18.52 5.67 1.10
N LEU A 193 -17.68 6.67 0.93
CA LEU A 193 -16.37 6.76 1.57
C LEU A 193 -16.24 8.04 2.37
N ASP A 194 -15.43 7.96 3.42
CA ASP A 194 -15.00 9.13 4.17
C ASP A 194 -13.95 9.90 3.38
N LYS A 195 -14.23 11.17 3.10
CA LYS A 195 -13.31 12.14 2.52
C LYS A 195 -12.84 13.08 3.61
N GLU A 196 -11.54 13.05 3.86
CA GLU A 196 -10.90 13.95 4.81
C GLU A 196 -10.82 15.34 4.17
N LEU A 197 -11.46 16.34 4.79
CA LEU A 197 -11.38 17.72 4.37
C LEU A 197 -10.18 18.38 5.04
N GLU A 198 -9.21 18.85 4.24
CA GLU A 198 -8.12 19.69 4.73
C GLU A 198 -8.67 21.05 5.16
N TRP A 199 -8.95 21.23 6.45
CA TRP A 199 -9.12 22.57 7.03
C TRP A 199 -7.79 23.02 7.63
N GLY A 200 -7.31 24.17 7.14
CA GLY A 200 -6.15 24.86 7.66
C GLY A 200 -6.35 25.26 9.12
N TYR A 201 -5.44 24.76 9.96
CA TYR A 201 -5.18 25.13 11.35
C TYR A 201 -6.33 24.96 12.37
N ALA A 202 -5.99 24.22 13.43
CA ALA A 202 -6.65 24.14 14.73
C ALA A 202 -7.94 23.27 14.84
N TRP A 203 -7.70 21.98 15.12
CA TRP A 203 -8.52 21.14 16.03
C TRP A 203 -9.86 20.56 15.54
N GLY A 204 -9.98 20.19 14.26
CA GLY A 204 -11.06 19.29 13.84
C GLY A 204 -10.90 18.78 12.42
N TYR A 205 -10.79 17.46 12.26
CA TYR A 205 -10.96 16.84 10.94
C TYR A 205 -12.46 16.84 10.62
N ALA A 206 -12.86 17.62 9.62
CA ALA A 206 -14.19 17.46 9.05
C ALA A 206 -14.14 16.29 8.07
N VAL A 207 -14.99 15.29 8.29
CA VAL A 207 -15.16 14.15 7.39
C VAL A 207 -16.43 14.40 6.59
N GLU A 208 -16.31 14.43 5.28
CA GLU A 208 -17.45 14.43 4.37
C GLU A 208 -17.67 13.00 3.85
N ILE A 209 -18.91 12.56 3.80
CA ILE A 209 -19.25 11.26 3.20
C ILE A 209 -19.46 11.49 1.70
N GLU A 210 -18.58 10.94 0.88
CA GLU A 210 -18.61 11.08 -0.59
C GLU A 210 -19.16 9.81 -1.23
N PRO A 211 -20.26 9.89 -2.03
CA PRO A 211 -20.74 8.76 -2.80
C PRO A 211 -19.75 8.42 -3.91
N GLN A 212 -19.41 7.14 -4.06
CA GLN A 212 -18.55 6.62 -5.13
C GLN A 212 -19.36 5.96 -6.26
N GLY A 213 -20.68 5.89 -6.11
CA GLY A 213 -21.58 5.15 -7.01
C GLY A 213 -21.68 3.66 -6.66
N PRO A 214 -22.27 2.85 -7.53
CA PRO A 214 -22.44 1.42 -7.30
C PRO A 214 -21.10 0.68 -7.36
N LEU A 215 -20.93 -0.35 -6.52
CA LEU A 215 -19.71 -1.16 -6.49
C LEU A 215 -19.41 -1.81 -7.87
N SER A 216 -20.43 -2.13 -8.66
CA SER A 216 -20.32 -2.68 -10.00
C SER A 216 -19.50 -1.78 -10.94
N GLN A 217 -19.61 -0.45 -10.80
CA GLN A 217 -18.78 0.50 -11.54
C GLN A 217 -17.31 0.39 -11.16
N ALA A 218 -17.00 0.29 -9.87
CA ALA A 218 -15.62 0.13 -9.39
C ALA A 218 -15.01 -1.21 -9.81
N LEU A 219 -15.78 -2.29 -9.75
CA LEU A 219 -15.36 -3.62 -10.22
C LEU A 219 -15.11 -3.64 -11.73
N PHE A 220 -15.97 -2.97 -12.51
CA PHE A 220 -15.77 -2.84 -13.95
C PHE A 220 -14.53 -2.00 -14.28
N ALA A 221 -14.35 -0.85 -13.62
CA ALA A 221 -13.15 -0.03 -13.77
C ALA A 221 -11.86 -0.79 -13.39
N ALA A 222 -11.92 -1.61 -12.33
CA ALA A 222 -10.82 -2.48 -11.94
C ALA A 222 -10.44 -3.49 -13.04
N LEU A 223 -11.44 -4.10 -13.70
CA LEU A 223 -11.23 -5.00 -14.84
C LEU A 223 -10.61 -4.26 -16.04
N VAL A 224 -11.14 -3.09 -16.40
CA VAL A 224 -10.61 -2.22 -17.48
C VAL A 224 -9.14 -1.89 -17.23
N LYS A 225 -8.81 -1.48 -16.00
CA LYS A 225 -7.45 -1.15 -15.57
C LYS A 225 -6.49 -2.33 -15.70
N ILE A 226 -6.91 -3.52 -15.26
CA ILE A 226 -6.10 -4.73 -15.42
C ILE A 226 -5.82 -4.99 -16.90
N TRP A 227 -6.80 -4.76 -17.78
CA TRP A 227 -6.65 -5.02 -19.20
C TRP A 227 -5.93 -3.92 -20.01
N GLY A 228 -5.67 -2.76 -19.39
CA GLY A 228 -5.06 -1.61 -20.07
C GLY A 228 -5.96 -1.07 -21.19
N LEU A 229 -7.27 -1.26 -21.08
CA LEU A 229 -8.25 -0.71 -22.02
C LEU A 229 -8.44 0.79 -21.72
N PRO A 230 -8.68 1.63 -22.75
CA PRO A 230 -8.96 3.05 -22.52
C PRO A 230 -10.24 3.22 -21.70
N GLU A 231 -10.20 4.16 -20.75
CA GLU A 231 -11.34 4.58 -19.91
C GLU A 231 -12.42 5.31 -20.71
#